data_AF-A0A2R4BSE3-F1
#
_entry.id   AF-A0A2R4BSE3-F1
#
_cell.length_a   1.000
_cell.length_b   1.000
_cell.length_c   1.000
_cell.angle_alpha   90.00
_cell.angle_beta   90.00
_cell.angle_gamma   90.00
#
_symmetry.space_group_name_H-M   'P 1'
#
loop_
_entity.id
_entity.type
_entity.pdbx_description
1 polymer ?
#
loop_
_entity_poly.entity_id
_entity_poly.type
_entity_poly.pdbx_seq_one_letter_code
_entity_poly.pdbx_strand_id
1 'polypeptide(L)'
;MNCKFRTIALSCCIGASAGVLAAPPADLIARYAAEARVADPAFAGFSADRGETLHRTPHAGGKPDTPACTSCHGDDARAPGRTRTGKAIEPMAASVAATRYTDPAKVEKWFKRNCTEVLGRECSAREKGDWLAWMMTL
;
A
#
# COMPACT_ATOMS: atom_id res chain seq x y z
N MET A 1 -34.36 -36.14 45.80
CA MET A 1 -33.36 -35.06 45.63
C MET A 1 -32.01 -35.71 45.40
N ASN A 2 -31.55 -35.84 44.15
CA ASN A 2 -30.21 -36.36 43.82
C ASN A 2 -29.56 -35.38 42.83
N CYS A 3 -28.56 -34.64 43.30
CA CYS A 3 -27.82 -33.67 42.49
C CYS A 3 -26.62 -34.38 41.85
N LYS A 4 -26.64 -34.56 40.52
CA LYS A 4 -25.50 -35.08 39.76
C LYS A 4 -24.65 -33.89 39.28
N PHE A 5 -23.44 -33.76 39.83
CA PHE A 5 -22.41 -32.84 39.37
C PHE A 5 -22.03 -33.15 37.92
N ARG A 6 -22.13 -32.16 37.03
CA ARG A 6 -21.58 -32.20 35.67
C ARG A 6 -20.28 -31.39 35.65
N THR A 7 -19.17 -32.07 35.42
CA THR A 7 -17.84 -31.49 35.24
C THR A 7 -17.83 -30.64 33.96
N ILE A 8 -17.52 -29.34 34.08
CA ILE A 8 -17.30 -28.45 32.94
C ILE A 8 -15.81 -28.49 32.61
N ALA A 9 -15.45 -29.14 31.50
CA ALA A 9 -14.10 -29.06 30.94
C ALA A 9 -13.99 -27.75 30.13
N LEU A 10 -13.27 -26.77 30.67
CA LEU A 10 -12.97 -25.52 30.00
C LEU A 10 -11.78 -25.73 29.05
N SER A 11 -12.07 -26.02 27.78
CA SER A 11 -11.06 -26.09 26.73
C SER A 11 -10.70 -24.66 26.31
N CYS A 12 -9.56 -24.17 26.79
CA CYS A 12 -8.98 -22.89 26.40
C CYS A 12 -8.31 -23.04 25.02
N CYS A 13 -9.04 -22.68 23.95
CA CYS A 13 -8.45 -22.53 22.63
C CYS A 13 -7.65 -21.23 22.60
N ILE A 14 -6.33 -21.34 22.70
CA ILE A 14 -5.39 -20.25 22.41
C ILE A 14 -5.46 -20.01 20.89
N GLY A 15 -6.25 -19.02 20.48
CA GLY A 15 -6.26 -18.51 19.12
C GLY A 15 -4.97 -17.75 18.87
N ALA A 16 -4.11 -18.26 17.99
CA ALA A 16 -2.99 -17.51 17.46
C ALA A 16 -3.54 -16.34 16.63
N SER A 17 -3.43 -15.12 17.15
CA SER A 17 -3.66 -13.91 16.38
C SER A 17 -2.56 -13.78 15.34
N ALA A 18 -2.76 -14.33 14.15
CA ALA A 18 -2.01 -13.90 12.98
C ALA A 18 -2.30 -12.41 12.80
N GLY A 19 -1.27 -11.57 12.96
CA GLY A 19 -1.39 -10.15 12.67
C GLY A 19 -1.87 -9.99 11.25
N VAL A 20 -3.11 -9.55 11.08
CA VAL A 20 -3.67 -9.25 9.77
C VAL A 20 -2.90 -8.04 9.25
N LEU A 21 -1.99 -8.28 8.31
CA LEU A 21 -1.42 -7.21 7.49
C LEU A 21 -2.59 -6.51 6.80
N ALA A 22 -2.74 -5.20 6.98
CA ALA A 22 -3.78 -4.48 6.24
C ALA A 22 -3.35 -4.34 4.80
N ALA A 23 -3.91 -5.21 3.97
CA ALA A 23 -3.93 -5.02 2.54
C ALA A 23 -4.83 -3.80 2.20
N PRO A 24 -4.57 -3.10 1.09
CA PRO A 24 -5.52 -2.20 0.50
C PRO A 24 -6.89 -2.88 0.41
N PRO A 25 -7.99 -2.15 0.68
CA PRO A 25 -9.33 -2.67 0.52
C PRO A 25 -9.48 -3.36 -0.84
N ALA A 26 -10.06 -4.56 -0.86
CA ALA A 26 -10.13 -5.39 -2.07
C ALA A 26 -10.85 -4.67 -3.23
N ASP A 27 -11.81 -3.80 -2.89
CA ASP A 27 -12.51 -2.91 -3.82
C ASP A 27 -11.58 -1.89 -4.49
N LEU A 28 -10.56 -1.37 -3.78
CA LEU A 28 -9.58 -0.45 -4.35
C LEU A 28 -8.71 -1.13 -5.43
N ILE A 29 -8.19 -2.32 -5.14
CA ILE A 29 -7.37 -3.10 -6.08
C ILE A 29 -8.22 -3.59 -7.26
N ALA A 30 -9.44 -4.06 -7.00
CA ALA A 30 -10.37 -4.48 -8.04
C ALA A 30 -10.72 -3.32 -8.98
N ARG A 31 -10.94 -2.11 -8.46
CA ARG A 31 -11.17 -0.90 -9.25
C ARG A 31 -10.00 -0.62 -10.19
N TYR A 32 -8.77 -0.56 -9.66
CA TYR A 32 -7.60 -0.32 -10.52
C TYR A 32 -7.42 -1.40 -11.58
N ALA A 33 -7.73 -2.67 -11.27
CA ALA A 33 -7.62 -3.75 -12.23
C ALA A 33 -8.64 -3.58 -13.37
N ALA A 34 -9.87 -3.20 -13.05
CA ALA A 34 -10.90 -2.92 -14.05
C ALA A 34 -10.50 -1.74 -14.96
N GLU A 35 -10.04 -0.63 -14.38
CA GLU A 35 -9.57 0.54 -15.13
C GLU A 35 -8.35 0.21 -16.01
N ALA A 36 -7.41 -0.58 -15.49
CA ALA A 36 -6.23 -1.00 -16.24
C ALA A 36 -6.59 -1.89 -17.44
N ARG A 37 -7.60 -2.78 -17.32
CA ARG A 37 -8.09 -3.60 -18.45
C ARG A 37 -8.76 -2.77 -19.54
N VAL A 38 -9.44 -1.69 -19.17
CA VAL A 38 -10.05 -0.76 -20.13
C VAL A 38 -8.95 -0.01 -20.89
N ALA A 39 -7.89 0.42 -20.21
CA ALA A 39 -6.78 1.15 -20.83
C ALA A 39 -5.82 0.25 -21.63
N ASP A 40 -5.66 -1.01 -21.23
CA ASP A 40 -4.77 -1.98 -21.86
C ASP A 40 -5.39 -3.39 -21.85
N PRO A 41 -5.89 -3.89 -22.99
CA PRO A 41 -6.42 -5.25 -23.10
C PRO A 41 -5.40 -6.35 -22.77
N ALA A 42 -4.10 -6.07 -22.86
CA ALA A 42 -3.03 -6.99 -22.48
C ALA A 42 -2.73 -6.98 -20.98
N PHE A 43 -3.53 -6.29 -20.15
CA PHE A 43 -3.37 -6.29 -18.71
C PHE A 43 -3.52 -7.69 -18.10
N ALA A 44 -2.38 -8.27 -17.74
CA ALA A 44 -2.27 -9.60 -17.10
C ALA A 44 -2.22 -9.55 -15.57
N GLY A 45 -2.19 -8.36 -14.97
CA GLY A 45 -2.09 -8.17 -13.52
C GLY A 45 -1.04 -7.14 -13.11
N PHE A 46 -1.02 -6.84 -11.81
CA PHE A 46 -0.04 -5.95 -11.20
C PHE A 46 1.29 -6.66 -10.96
N SER A 47 2.38 -5.90 -10.92
CA SER A 47 3.75 -6.40 -10.74
C SER A 47 4.46 -5.58 -9.66
N ALA A 48 4.97 -6.26 -8.64
CA ALA A 48 5.79 -5.65 -7.60
C ALA A 48 7.09 -5.06 -8.19
N ASP A 49 7.75 -5.75 -9.13
CA ASP A 49 8.98 -5.27 -9.77
C ASP A 49 8.77 -3.94 -10.52
N ARG A 50 7.63 -3.78 -11.22
CA ARG A 50 7.27 -2.51 -11.84
C ARG A 50 6.96 -1.43 -10.81
N GLY A 51 6.32 -1.79 -9.69
CA GLY A 51 6.05 -0.90 -8.57
C GLY A 51 7.33 -0.37 -7.91
N GLU A 52 8.30 -1.24 -7.68
CA GLU A 52 9.63 -0.88 -7.17
C GLU A 52 10.35 0.04 -8.15
N THR A 53 10.35 -0.33 -9.44
CA THR A 53 10.95 0.47 -10.50
C THR A 53 10.36 1.89 -10.50
N LEU A 54 9.04 2.01 -10.47
CA LEU A 54 8.36 3.31 -10.40
C LEU A 54 8.76 4.10 -9.15
N HIS A 55 8.90 3.45 -7.99
CA HIS A 55 9.27 4.13 -6.76
C HIS A 55 10.69 4.73 -6.82
N ARG A 56 11.64 3.97 -7.36
CA ARG A 56 13.07 4.32 -7.36
C ARG A 56 13.50 5.19 -8.52
N THR A 57 12.80 5.13 -9.65
CA THR A 57 13.21 5.82 -10.87
C THR A 57 13.09 7.34 -10.72
N PRO A 58 14.15 8.11 -11.04
CA PRO A 58 14.05 9.55 -11.20
C PRO A 58 13.28 9.92 -12.47
N HIS A 59 12.41 10.92 -12.36
CA HIS A 59 11.58 11.45 -13.43
C HIS A 59 11.85 12.95 -13.63
N ALA A 60 11.84 13.38 -14.88
CA ALA A 60 12.03 14.79 -15.25
C ALA A 60 10.72 15.53 -15.55
N GLY A 61 9.58 14.83 -15.52
CA GLY A 61 8.27 15.42 -15.86
C GLY A 61 7.63 16.22 -14.72
N GLY A 62 7.97 15.91 -13.47
CA GLY A 62 7.45 16.58 -12.29
C GLY A 62 8.28 17.77 -11.80
N LYS A 63 8.18 18.03 -10.51
CA LYS A 63 8.95 19.10 -9.86
C LYS A 63 10.43 18.69 -9.73
N PRO A 64 11.37 19.61 -9.99
CA PRO A 64 12.81 19.30 -9.95
C PRO A 64 13.31 18.94 -8.55
N ASP A 65 12.58 19.32 -7.49
CA ASP A 65 12.91 19.05 -6.10
C ASP A 65 12.27 17.76 -5.55
N THR A 66 11.44 17.08 -6.34
CA THR A 66 10.89 15.75 -6.01
C THR A 66 10.97 14.82 -7.23
N PRO A 67 12.18 14.52 -7.74
CA PRO A 67 12.34 13.75 -8.97
C PRO A 67 11.91 12.28 -8.84
N ALA A 68 11.83 11.73 -7.64
CA ALA A 68 11.41 10.34 -7.41
C ALA A 68 10.55 10.22 -6.15
N CYS A 69 9.82 9.11 -5.99
CA CYS A 69 9.07 8.82 -4.76
C CYS A 69 10.00 8.78 -3.52
N THR A 70 11.23 8.31 -3.73
CA THR A 70 12.30 8.23 -2.71
C THR A 70 12.68 9.59 -2.13
N SER A 71 12.40 10.71 -2.83
CA SER A 71 12.69 12.07 -2.34
C SER A 71 12.02 12.37 -0.99
N CYS A 72 10.87 11.75 -0.71
CA CYS A 72 10.17 11.87 0.58
C CYS A 72 10.10 10.54 1.33
N HIS A 73 10.03 9.41 0.62
CA HIS A 73 9.76 8.10 1.23
C HIS A 73 11.00 7.23 1.45
N GLY A 74 12.18 7.67 0.98
CA GLY A 74 13.43 6.94 1.08
C GLY A 74 13.52 5.72 0.16
N ASP A 75 14.71 5.15 0.04
CA ASP A 75 14.94 3.93 -0.75
C ASP A 75 14.42 2.66 -0.06
N ASP A 76 14.36 2.67 1.27
CA ASP A 76 13.74 1.62 2.06
C ASP A 76 12.37 2.09 2.56
N ALA A 77 11.31 1.62 1.91
CA ALA A 77 9.93 1.95 2.26
C ALA A 77 9.47 1.38 3.62
N ARG A 78 10.29 0.55 4.29
CA ARG A 78 10.09 0.12 5.68
C ARG A 78 10.57 1.15 6.69
N ALA A 79 11.47 2.03 6.29
CA ALA A 79 11.94 3.13 7.13
C ALA A 79 10.97 4.32 7.08
N PRO A 80 10.92 5.15 8.13
CA PRO A 80 10.22 6.43 8.08
C PRO A 80 10.82 7.36 7.02
N GLY A 81 9.96 7.96 6.21
CA GLY A 81 10.32 9.03 5.28
C GLY A 81 10.35 10.40 5.97
N ARG A 82 10.59 11.45 5.17
CA ARG A 82 10.50 12.85 5.62
C ARG A 82 9.88 13.73 4.54
N THR A 83 9.04 14.67 4.95
CA THR A 83 8.63 15.76 4.06
C THR A 83 9.82 16.66 3.76
N ARG A 84 9.71 17.50 2.74
CA ARG A 84 10.72 18.51 2.42
C ARG A 84 11.02 19.49 3.55
N THR A 85 10.08 19.68 4.48
CA THR A 85 10.25 20.51 5.68
C THR A 85 10.80 19.72 6.87
N GLY A 86 11.18 18.46 6.68
CA GLY A 86 11.80 17.60 7.69
C GLY A 86 10.82 16.86 8.60
N LYS A 87 9.50 16.99 8.40
CA LYS A 87 8.49 16.27 9.20
C LYS A 87 8.54 14.78 8.87
N ALA A 88 8.56 13.91 9.88
CA ALA A 88 8.52 12.47 9.69
C ALA A 88 7.26 12.02 8.93
N ILE A 89 7.44 11.08 8.02
CA ILE A 89 6.39 10.34 7.33
C ILE A 89 6.52 8.89 7.80
N GLU A 90 5.44 8.34 8.35
CA GLU A 90 5.40 6.90 8.68
C GLU A 90 5.81 6.04 7.47
N PRO A 91 6.40 4.86 7.68
CA PRO A 91 6.75 3.90 6.63
C PRO A 91 5.61 3.64 5.63
N MET A 92 5.97 3.38 4.37
CA MET A 92 5.00 3.01 3.34
C MET A 92 4.68 1.52 3.36
N ALA A 93 5.65 0.67 3.68
CA ALA A 93 5.47 -0.78 3.77
C ALA A 93 4.33 -1.16 4.72
N ALA A 94 3.39 -1.98 4.25
CA ALA A 94 2.22 -2.37 5.04
C ALA A 94 2.59 -3.31 6.21
N SER A 95 3.73 -4.02 6.12
CA SER A 95 4.26 -4.81 7.24
C SER A 95 4.64 -3.98 8.46
N VAL A 96 5.00 -2.70 8.27
CA VAL A 96 5.43 -1.82 9.35
C VAL A 96 4.32 -0.88 9.78
N ALA A 97 3.54 -0.36 8.83
CA ALA A 97 2.43 0.55 9.10
C ALA A 97 1.10 -0.07 8.67
N ALA A 98 0.57 -0.98 9.50
CA ALA A 98 -0.61 -1.79 9.21
C ALA A 98 -1.95 -1.02 9.10
N THR A 99 -1.96 0.32 9.17
CA THR A 99 -3.16 1.13 8.84
C THR A 99 -3.03 1.81 7.49
N ARG A 100 -1.92 1.57 6.77
CA ARG A 100 -1.73 2.06 5.42
C ARG A 100 -2.81 1.51 4.49
N TYR A 101 -3.21 2.35 3.56
CA TYR A 101 -4.11 2.01 2.44
C TYR A 101 -5.55 1.64 2.78
N THR A 102 -5.96 1.64 4.05
CA THR A 102 -7.32 1.26 4.49
C THR A 102 -8.41 2.29 4.15
N ASP A 103 -8.02 3.54 3.87
CA ASP A 103 -8.93 4.61 3.44
C ASP A 103 -8.70 4.91 1.94
N PRO A 104 -9.60 4.44 1.05
CA PRO A 104 -9.47 4.65 -0.38
C PRO A 104 -9.40 6.14 -0.78
N ALA A 105 -10.13 7.02 -0.09
CA ALA A 105 -10.12 8.44 -0.39
C ALA A 105 -8.77 9.08 -0.04
N LYS A 106 -8.17 8.67 1.08
CA LYS A 106 -6.80 9.07 1.44
C LYS A 106 -5.78 8.55 0.42
N VAL A 107 -5.91 7.29 -0.03
CA VAL A 107 -5.01 6.73 -1.05
C VAL A 107 -5.08 7.53 -2.35
N GLU A 108 -6.28 7.75 -2.89
CA GLU A 108 -6.44 8.49 -4.14
C GLU A 108 -5.95 9.94 -4.04
N LYS A 109 -6.22 10.62 -2.91
CA LYS A 109 -5.72 11.96 -2.64
C LYS A 109 -4.19 12.03 -2.75
N TRP A 110 -3.50 11.09 -2.10
CA TRP A 110 -2.05 11.08 -2.09
C TRP A 110 -1.44 10.59 -3.40
N PHE A 111 -2.06 9.62 -4.08
CA PHE A 111 -1.61 9.27 -5.43
C PHE A 111 -1.74 10.43 -6.40
N LYS A 112 -2.89 11.12 -6.43
CA LYS A 112 -3.07 12.29 -7.29
C LYS A 112 -1.97 13.33 -7.07
N ARG A 113 -1.76 13.74 -5.81
CA ARG A 113 -0.72 14.72 -5.48
C ARG A 113 0.68 14.22 -5.83
N ASN A 114 1.07 13.06 -5.32
CA ASN A 114 2.45 12.60 -5.37
C ASN A 114 2.85 12.22 -6.80
N CYS A 115 1.96 11.58 -7.56
CA CYS A 115 2.20 11.31 -8.98
C CYS A 115 2.32 12.62 -9.77
N THR A 116 1.47 13.62 -9.50
CA THR A 116 1.59 14.93 -10.17
C THR A 116 2.92 15.61 -9.84
N GLU A 117 3.35 15.54 -8.57
CA GLU A 117 4.61 16.14 -8.13
C GLU A 117 5.85 15.42 -8.69
N VAL A 118 5.83 14.10 -8.81
CA VAL A 118 6.98 13.30 -9.27
C VAL A 118 7.00 13.13 -10.80
N LEU A 119 5.86 12.74 -11.39
CA LEU A 119 5.74 12.38 -12.81
C LEU A 119 5.30 13.55 -13.69
N GLY A 120 4.75 14.62 -13.11
CA GLY A 120 4.11 15.71 -13.87
C GLY A 120 2.72 15.36 -14.40
N ARG A 121 2.18 14.19 -14.03
CA ARG A 121 0.86 13.68 -14.44
C ARG A 121 0.29 12.78 -13.35
N GLU A 122 -1.00 12.49 -13.43
CA GLU A 122 -1.58 11.44 -12.60
C GLU A 122 -1.01 10.06 -12.98
N CYS A 123 -0.87 9.17 -11.99
CA CYS A 123 -0.55 7.78 -12.25
C CYS A 123 -1.75 7.09 -12.90
N SER A 124 -1.47 6.24 -13.90
CA SER A 124 -2.43 5.29 -14.45
C SER A 124 -2.87 4.27 -13.39
N ALA A 125 -3.99 3.60 -13.64
CA ALA A 125 -4.47 2.53 -12.77
C ALA A 125 -3.46 1.37 -12.64
N ARG A 126 -2.72 1.04 -13.72
CA ARG A 126 -1.62 0.07 -13.67
C ARG A 126 -0.52 0.52 -12.72
N GLU A 127 -0.02 1.76 -12.85
CA GLU A 127 1.04 2.28 -11.98
C GLU A 127 0.63 2.29 -10.50
N LYS A 128 -0.61 2.71 -10.19
CA LYS A 128 -1.14 2.68 -8.82
C LYS A 128 -1.17 1.25 -8.25
N GLY A 129 -1.67 0.29 -9.02
CA GLY A 129 -1.75 -1.10 -8.60
C GLY A 129 -0.39 -1.79 -8.50
N ASP A 130 0.53 -1.54 -9.43
CA ASP A 130 1.91 -2.05 -9.37
C ASP A 130 2.63 -1.55 -8.12
N TRP A 131 2.53 -0.26 -7.82
CA TRP A 131 3.14 0.33 -6.63
C TRP A 131 2.55 -0.23 -5.32
N LEU A 132 1.22 -0.40 -5.24
CA LEU A 132 0.59 -1.04 -4.09
C LEU A 132 0.99 -2.51 -3.96
N ALA A 133 1.09 -3.24 -5.08
CA ALA A 133 1.53 -4.63 -5.08
C ALA A 133 2.93 -4.75 -4.45
N TRP A 134 3.86 -3.86 -4.81
CA TRP A 134 5.18 -3.83 -4.17
C TRP A 134 5.08 -3.52 -2.67
N MET A 135 4.33 -2.49 -2.26
CA MET A 135 4.19 -2.13 -0.84
C MET A 135 3.60 -3.22 0.05
N MET A 136 2.85 -4.17 -0.53
CA MET A 136 2.32 -5.33 0.17
C MET A 136 3.33 -6.46 0.33
N THR A 137 4.37 -6.50 -0.51
CA THR A 137 5.48 -7.46 -0.38
C THR A 137 6.53 -7.01 0.64
N LEU A 138 6.49 -5.73 1.02
CA LEU A 138 7.48 -5.13 1.92
C LEU A 138 7.13 -5.31 3.38
#